data_AF-A0A9E4B083-F1
#
_entry.id   AF-A0A9E4B083-F1
#
_cell.length_a   1.000
_cell.length_b   1.000
_cell.length_c   1.000
_cell.angle_alpha   90.00
_cell.angle_beta   90.00
_cell.angle_gamma   90.00
#
_symmetry.space_group_name_H-M   'P 1'
#
loop_
_entity.id
_entity.type
_entity.pdbx_description
1 polymer ?
#
loop_
_entity_poly.entity_id
_entity_poly.type
_entity_poly.pdbx_seq_one_letter_code
_entity_poly.pdbx_strand_id
1 'polypeptide(L)'
;MAQNGHKEHPKYMNIFWWLTGLTVLELLVVIPDFPTVVKAILLIGLACAKAILVANYFMHLKFERKTLVVIVMTPFLICVLLVFALMPDLTLDSRIEGGTEPTTEIVDTSAH
;
A
#
# COMPACT_ATOMS: atom_id res chain seq x y z
N MET A 1 24.20 -34.72 30.81
CA MET A 1 24.75 -33.60 30.01
C MET A 1 23.68 -33.21 29.00
N ALA A 2 23.37 -31.92 28.89
CA ALA A 2 22.12 -31.39 28.36
C ALA A 2 21.74 -31.89 26.96
N GLN A 3 20.46 -32.24 26.77
CA GLN A 3 19.83 -32.43 25.46
C GLN A 3 19.91 -31.12 24.68
N ASN A 4 20.70 -31.10 23.60
CA ASN A 4 20.64 -30.03 22.61
C ASN A 4 19.39 -30.24 21.75
N GLY A 5 18.27 -29.69 22.21
CA GLY A 5 17.04 -29.59 21.42
C GLY A 5 17.33 -28.80 20.14
N HIS A 6 17.44 -29.53 19.03
CA HIS A 6 17.52 -28.98 17.68
C HIS A 6 16.15 -28.37 17.34
N LYS A 7 15.98 -27.12 17.77
CA LYS A 7 14.80 -26.30 17.53
C LYS A 7 14.79 -25.92 16.05
N GLU A 8 14.13 -26.76 15.26
CA GLU A 8 13.75 -26.49 13.87
C GLU A 8 12.84 -25.25 13.87
N HIS A 9 13.44 -24.07 13.78
CA HIS A 9 12.71 -22.83 13.89
C HIS A 9 11.69 -22.72 12.75
N PRO A 10 10.41 -22.44 13.08
CA PRO A 10 9.32 -22.49 12.12
C PRO A 10 9.59 -21.49 10.98
N LYS A 11 9.59 -21.98 9.73
CA LYS A 11 9.75 -21.19 8.48
C LYS A 11 8.87 -19.92 8.45
N TYR A 12 7.79 -19.89 9.22
CA TYR A 12 6.90 -18.76 9.48
C TYR A 12 7.65 -17.50 10.00
N MET A 13 8.64 -17.66 10.88
CA MET A 13 9.37 -16.53 11.46
C MET A 13 10.20 -15.77 10.41
N ASN A 14 10.72 -16.50 9.41
CA ASN A 14 11.49 -15.92 8.31
C ASN A 14 10.59 -15.07 7.38
N ILE A 15 9.35 -15.52 7.19
CA ILE A 15 8.35 -14.80 6.38
C ILE A 15 7.94 -13.52 7.08
N PHE A 16 7.71 -13.57 8.40
CA PHE A 16 7.35 -12.40 9.19
C PHE A 16 8.39 -11.28 9.02
N TRP A 17 9.68 -11.60 9.19
CA TRP A 17 10.77 -10.64 8.99
C TRP A 17 10.82 -10.05 7.58
N TRP A 18 10.53 -10.86 6.55
CA TRP A 18 10.51 -10.38 5.17
C TRP A 18 9.34 -9.44 4.91
N LEU A 19 8.13 -9.76 5.40
CA LEU A 19 6.98 -8.87 5.33
C LEU A 19 7.23 -7.57 6.11
N THR A 20 7.78 -7.66 7.32
CA THR A 20 8.15 -6.50 8.12
C THR A 20 9.16 -5.62 7.39
N GLY A 21 10.19 -6.21 6.77
CA GLY A 21 11.17 -5.48 5.97
C GLY A 21 10.53 -4.77 4.76
N LEU A 22 9.62 -5.44 4.05
CA LEU A 22 8.85 -4.84 2.95
C LEU A 22 7.97 -3.68 3.42
N THR A 23 7.45 -3.71 4.65
CA THR A 23 6.65 -2.62 5.22
C THR A 23 7.53 -1.45 5.68
N VAL A 24 8.68 -1.73 6.30
CA VAL A 24 9.65 -0.67 6.65
C VAL A 24 10.16 0.03 5.39
N LEU A 25 10.46 -0.73 4.33
CA LEU A 25 10.86 -0.17 3.05
C LEU A 25 9.76 0.71 2.44
N GLU A 26 8.51 0.31 2.56
CA GLU A 26 7.36 1.10 2.12
C GLU A 26 7.31 2.46 2.82
N LEU A 27 7.44 2.47 4.15
CA LEU A 27 7.46 3.71 4.92
C LEU A 27 8.63 4.62 4.52
N LEU A 28 9.82 4.03 4.31
CA LEU A 28 10.99 4.79 3.85
C LEU A 28 10.80 5.42 2.47
N VAL A 29 10.01 4.79 1.61
CA VAL A 29 9.64 5.33 0.28
C VAL A 29 8.56 6.40 0.39
N VAL A 30 7.64 6.30 1.36
CA VAL A 30 6.51 7.23 1.53
C VAL A 30 6.89 8.51 2.26
N ILE A 31 7.80 8.44 3.24
CA ILE A 31 8.28 9.58 4.03
C ILE A 31 8.79 10.75 3.17
N PRO A 32 9.64 10.53 2.15
CA PRO A 32 10.06 11.62 1.26
C PRO A 32 8.97 12.02 0.27
N ASP A 33 8.95 13.31 -0.09
CA ASP A 33 8.06 13.88 -1.09
C ASP A 33 8.48 13.54 -2.53
N PHE A 34 8.31 12.27 -2.89
CA PHE A 34 8.33 11.82 -4.28
C PHE A 34 7.07 12.24 -5.06
N PRO A 35 7.17 12.36 -6.40
CA PRO A 35 6.01 12.57 -7.25
C PRO A 35 4.97 11.47 -7.06
N THR A 36 3.70 11.86 -6.97
CA THR A 36 2.56 10.99 -6.64
C THR A 36 2.49 9.72 -7.48
N VAL A 37 2.81 9.82 -8.78
CA VAL A 37 2.82 8.68 -9.70
C VAL A 37 3.90 7.65 -9.32
N VAL A 38 5.09 8.12 -8.94
CA VAL A 38 6.20 7.24 -8.52
C VAL A 38 5.88 6.58 -7.19
N LYS A 39 5.31 7.34 -6.23
CA LYS A 39 4.81 6.79 -4.97
C LYS A 39 3.77 5.69 -5.22
N ALA A 40 2.77 5.94 -6.08
CA ALA A 40 1.72 4.99 -6.40
C ALA A 40 2.27 3.68 -7.01
N ILE A 41 3.17 3.78 -7.99
CA ILE A 41 3.77 2.59 -8.64
C ILE A 41 4.60 1.78 -7.62
N LEU A 42 5.39 2.44 -6.76
CA LEU A 42 6.18 1.77 -5.73
C LEU A 42 5.29 1.08 -4.70
N LEU A 43 4.24 1.75 -4.21
CA LEU A 43 3.30 1.18 -3.24
C LEU A 43 2.60 -0.06 -3.81
N ILE A 44 2.11 0.02 -5.05
CA ILE A 44 1.48 -1.11 -5.74
C ILE A 44 2.49 -2.27 -5.94
N GLY A 45 3.71 -1.95 -6.37
CA GLY A 45 4.77 -2.95 -6.54
C GLY A 45 5.15 -3.66 -5.24
N LEU A 46 5.30 -2.92 -4.14
CA LEU A 46 5.60 -3.47 -2.81
C LEU A 46 4.42 -4.28 -2.26
N ALA A 47 3.17 -3.87 -2.51
CA ALA A 47 1.98 -4.63 -2.15
C ALA A 47 1.91 -5.97 -2.92
N CYS A 48 2.19 -5.95 -4.24
CA CYS A 48 2.31 -7.16 -5.05
C CYS A 48 3.43 -8.09 -4.55
N ALA A 49 4.60 -7.55 -4.19
CA ALA A 49 5.70 -8.34 -3.65
C ALA A 49 5.31 -9.05 -2.34
N LYS A 50 4.60 -8.36 -1.43
CA LYS A 50 4.04 -8.97 -0.22
C LYS A 50 3.08 -10.12 -0.57
N ALA A 51 2.18 -9.93 -1.52
CA ALA A 51 1.23 -10.98 -1.96
C ALA A 51 1.94 -12.20 -2.58
N ILE A 52 2.96 -11.99 -3.42
CA ILE A 52 3.76 -13.07 -4.02
C ILE A 52 4.53 -13.83 -2.93
N LEU A 53 5.10 -13.12 -1.95
CA LEU A 53 5.85 -13.76 -0.87
C LEU A 53 4.96 -14.64 0.00
N VAL A 54 3.77 -14.15 0.32
CA VAL A 54 2.74 -14.90 1.02
C VAL A 54 2.30 -16.11 0.18
N ALA A 55 2.07 -15.92 -1.12
CA ALA A 55 1.72 -17.02 -2.04
C ALA A 55 2.82 -18.08 -2.17
N ASN A 56 4.10 -17.68 -2.24
CA ASN A 56 5.25 -18.58 -2.37
C ASN A 56 5.56 -19.30 -1.04
N TYR A 57 5.32 -18.64 0.09
CA TYR A 57 5.30 -19.29 1.39
C TYR A 57 4.24 -20.39 1.47
N PHE A 58 3.07 -20.07 0.93
CA PHE A 58 1.95 -20.97 0.78
C PHE A 58 2.07 -21.91 -0.44
N MET A 59 3.15 -21.85 -1.24
CA MET A 59 3.41 -22.83 -2.29
C MET A 59 3.86 -24.20 -1.77
N HIS A 60 4.06 -24.35 -0.45
CA HIS A 60 4.04 -25.66 0.21
C HIS A 60 2.61 -26.09 0.66
N LEU A 61 1.55 -25.65 -0.03
CA LEU A 61 0.17 -26.09 0.22
C LEU A 61 -0.29 -27.18 -0.75
N LYS A 62 -0.11 -28.42 -0.27
CA LYS A 62 -0.88 -29.59 -0.67
C LYS A 62 -2.18 -29.76 0.14
N PHE A 63 -2.59 -28.81 0.99
CA PHE A 63 -3.84 -28.94 1.76
C PHE A 63 -4.60 -27.60 1.80
N GLU A 64 -5.78 -27.57 1.17
CA GLU A 64 -6.85 -26.54 1.34
C GLU A 64 -6.59 -25.09 0.87
N ARG A 65 -6.11 -24.92 -0.37
CA ARG A 65 -5.84 -23.62 -1.04
C ARG A 65 -6.96 -22.57 -0.99
N LYS A 66 -8.23 -22.96 -0.86
CA LYS A 66 -9.37 -22.02 -0.97
C LYS A 66 -9.41 -21.02 0.19
N THR A 67 -9.27 -21.49 1.42
CA THR A 67 -9.37 -20.62 2.61
C THR A 67 -8.23 -19.61 2.65
N LEU A 68 -7.01 -20.02 2.29
CA LEU A 68 -5.86 -19.11 2.27
C LEU A 68 -5.88 -18.10 1.13
N VAL A 69 -6.34 -18.49 -0.05
CA VAL A 69 -6.56 -17.54 -1.14
C VAL A 69 -7.57 -16.48 -0.72
N VAL A 70 -8.64 -16.83 0.01
CA VAL A 70 -9.60 -15.85 0.54
C VAL A 70 -8.92 -14.85 1.48
N ILE A 71 -8.09 -15.32 2.42
CA ILE A 71 -7.41 -14.44 3.40
C ILE A 71 -6.42 -13.49 2.73
N VAL A 72 -5.74 -13.90 1.64
CA VAL A 72 -4.83 -13.04 0.87
C VAL A 72 -5.59 -12.14 -0.10
N MET A 73 -6.72 -12.61 -0.64
CA MET A 73 -7.59 -11.83 -1.52
C MET A 73 -8.27 -10.70 -0.77
N THR A 74 -8.61 -10.85 0.51
CA THR A 74 -9.23 -9.78 1.31
C THR A 74 -8.38 -8.49 1.34
N PRO A 75 -7.11 -8.49 1.78
CA PRO A 75 -6.28 -7.28 1.77
C PRO A 75 -5.94 -6.83 0.35
N PHE A 76 -5.81 -7.74 -0.62
CA PHE A 76 -5.59 -7.38 -2.02
C PHE A 76 -6.78 -6.61 -2.62
N LEU A 77 -8.01 -7.06 -2.34
CA LEU A 77 -9.24 -6.41 -2.78
C LEU A 77 -9.36 -5.00 -2.18
N ILE A 78 -9.04 -4.87 -0.88
CA ILE A 78 -9.00 -3.56 -0.20
C ILE A 78 -7.97 -2.64 -0.86
N CYS A 79 -6.78 -3.14 -1.22
CA CYS A 79 -5.76 -2.35 -1.92
C CYS A 79 -6.26 -1.85 -3.28
N VAL A 80 -6.91 -2.72 -4.07
CA VAL A 80 -7.47 -2.34 -5.37
C VAL A 80 -8.56 -1.27 -5.22
N LEU A 81 -9.45 -1.42 -4.25
CA LEU A 81 -10.47 -0.43 -3.92
C LEU A 81 -9.82 0.91 -3.52
N LEU A 82 -8.78 0.87 -2.67
CA LEU A 82 -8.03 2.06 -2.25
C LEU A 82 -7.39 2.81 -3.41
N VAL A 83 -6.76 2.11 -4.36
CA VAL A 83 -6.20 2.75 -5.56
C VAL A 83 -7.30 3.40 -6.40
N PHE A 84 -8.44 2.73 -6.55
CA PHE A 84 -9.58 3.26 -7.29
C PHE A 84 -10.25 4.44 -6.58
N ALA A 85 -10.25 4.46 -5.24
CA ALA A 85 -10.74 5.58 -4.44
C ALA A 85 -9.76 6.76 -4.40
N LEU A 86 -8.45 6.48 -4.46
CA LEU A 86 -7.40 7.51 -4.49
C LEU A 86 -7.34 8.23 -5.83
N MET A 87 -7.58 7.54 -6.96
CA MET A 87 -7.62 8.16 -8.29
C MET A 87 -8.55 9.39 -8.42
N PRO A 88 -9.84 9.31 -8.03
CA PRO A 88 -10.75 10.45 -8.08
C PRO A 88 -10.43 11.49 -7.02
N ASP A 89 -9.92 11.12 -5.85
CA ASP A 89 -9.49 12.06 -4.80
C ASP A 89 -8.36 12.97 -5.29
N LEU A 90 -7.33 12.39 -5.92
CA LEU A 90 -6.25 13.14 -6.59
C LEU A 90 -6.76 14.03 -7.72
N THR A 91 -7.80 13.58 -8.43
CA THR A 91 -8.42 14.36 -9.50
C THR A 91 -9.27 15.50 -8.93
N LEU A 92 -9.93 15.31 -7.80
CA LEU A 92 -10.73 16.32 -7.11
C LEU A 92 -9.86 17.43 -6.53
N ASP A 93 -8.74 17.10 -5.90
CA ASP A 93 -7.84 18.11 -5.30
C ASP A 93 -7.30 19.08 -6.37
N SER A 94 -6.91 18.54 -7.54
CA SER A 94 -6.52 19.35 -8.71
C SER A 94 -7.66 20.21 -9.29
N ARG A 95 -8.93 19.97 -8.94
CA ARG A 95 -10.07 20.83 -9.27
C ARG A 95 -10.30 21.92 -8.23
N ILE A 96 -9.95 21.70 -6.97
CA ILE A 96 -10.12 22.69 -5.90
C ILE A 96 -9.02 23.76 -5.97
N GLU A 97 -7.77 23.40 -6.28
CA GLU A 97 -6.71 24.40 -6.56
C GLU A 97 -7.01 25.24 -7.82
N GLY A 98 -7.69 24.67 -8.82
CA GLY A 98 -8.15 25.40 -10.00
C GLY A 98 -9.39 26.27 -9.79
N GLY A 99 -9.99 26.25 -8.59
CA GLY A 99 -11.22 26.97 -8.24
C GLY A 99 -11.01 28.18 -7.32
N THR A 100 -9.76 28.53 -7.03
CA THR A 100 -9.42 29.69 -6.18
C THR A 100 -8.83 30.83 -7.02
N GLU A 101 -9.54 31.24 -8.05
CA GLU A 101 -9.70 32.68 -8.24
C GLU A 101 -10.96 33.05 -7.48
N PRO A 102 -10.88 33.52 -6.22
CA PRO A 102 -11.93 34.37 -5.73
C PRO A 102 -11.86 35.59 -6.64
N THR A 103 -12.70 35.61 -7.66
CA THR A 103 -13.24 36.85 -8.21
C THR A 103 -13.87 37.56 -7.01
N THR A 104 -13.02 38.26 -6.27
CA THR A 104 -13.39 39.49 -5.60
C THR A 104 -13.82 40.40 -6.73
N GLU A 105 -15.07 40.20 -7.12
CA GLU A 105 -16.02 41.24 -7.48
C GLU A 105 -15.98 42.29 -6.37
N ILE A 106 -14.88 43.03 -6.30
CA ILE A 106 -14.92 44.38 -5.79
C ILE A 106 -15.53 45.18 -6.93
N VAL A 107 -16.86 45.21 -6.87
CA VAL A 107 -17.68 46.33 -7.29
C VAL A 107 -16.84 47.60 -7.25
N ASP A 108 -16.62 48.16 -8.43
CA ASP A 108 -16.17 49.53 -8.63
C ASP A 108 -17.20 50.46 -7.97
N THR A 109 -17.01 50.71 -6.68
CA THR A 109 -17.53 51.86 -5.96
C THR A 109 -16.40 52.86 -5.91
N SER A 110 -15.95 53.33 -7.07
CA SER A 110 -15.11 54.53 -7.20
C SER A 110 -15.36 55.18 -8.57
N ALA A 111 -16.64 55.34 -8.92
CA ALA A 111 -17.07 56.38 -9.82
C ALA A 111 -17.01 57.72 -9.07
N HIS A 112 -15.83 58.32 -9.10
CA HIS A 112 -15.61 59.76 -8.96
C HIS A 112 -14.73 60.24 -10.11
#